data_AF-A0A7W6M8Q8-F1
#
_entry.id   AF-A0A7W6M8Q8-F1
#
_cell.length_a   1.000
_cell.length_b   1.000
_cell.length_c   1.000
_cell.angle_alpha   90.00
_cell.angle_beta   90.00
_cell.angle_gamma   90.00
#
_symmetry.space_group_name_H-M   'P 1'
#
loop_
_entity.id
_entity.type
_entity.pdbx_description
1 polymer ?
#
loop_
_entity_poly.entity_id
_entity_poly.type
_entity_poly.pdbx_seq_one_letter_code
_entity_poly.pdbx_strand_id
1 'polypeptide(L)' 'MPPDLTLLARGNDGMFPTARSLSYIWGDPDQGHLARVMPQFGGAMADDLVPLEVDGVLTPTPRALAAVLAYLESIQR' A
#
# COMPACT_ATOMS: atom_id res chain seq x y z
N MET A 1 13.30 -0.91 15.69
CA MET A 1 13.86 -0.20 14.52
C MET A 1 12.83 -0.27 13.40
N PRO A 2 12.59 0.78 12.61
CA PRO A 2 11.68 0.69 11.47
C PRO A 2 12.23 -0.27 10.40
N PRO A 3 11.35 -0.96 9.65
CA PRO A 3 11.78 -1.84 8.56
C PRO A 3 12.40 -1.05 7.41
N ASP A 4 13.35 -1.66 6.69
CA ASP A 4 13.88 -1.12 5.43
C ASP A 4 12.88 -1.38 4.30
N LEU A 5 12.27 -0.30 3.79
CA LEU A 5 11.24 -0.37 2.75
C LEU A 5 11.81 -0.65 1.36
N THR A 6 13.13 -0.63 1.16
CA THR A 6 13.76 -0.95 -0.14
C THR A 6 13.81 -2.45 -0.44
N LEU A 7 13.44 -3.28 0.54
CA LEU A 7 13.59 -4.74 0.48
C LEU A 7 12.26 -5.50 0.49
N LEU A 8 11.13 -4.82 0.30
CA LEU A 8 9.79 -5.43 0.35
C LEU A 8 9.59 -6.49 -0.74
N ALA A 9 10.22 -6.32 -1.91
CA ALA A 9 10.16 -7.27 -3.01
C ALA A 9 10.92 -8.58 -2.74
N ARG A 10 11.95 -8.58 -1.88
CA ARG A 10 12.79 -9.77 -1.63
C ARG A 10 12.03 -10.95 -1.03
N GLY A 11 11.00 -10.67 -0.25
CA GLY A 11 10.12 -11.67 0.36
C GLY A 11 8.87 -12.01 -0.46
N ASN A 12 8.75 -11.44 -1.68
CA ASN A 12 7.56 -11.53 -2.52
C ASN A 12 7.96 -11.81 -3.99
N ASP A 13 8.74 -12.88 -4.20
CA ASP A 13 9.18 -13.34 -5.52
C ASP A 13 9.88 -12.27 -6.39
N GLY A 14 10.52 -11.28 -5.75
CA GLY A 14 11.17 -10.16 -6.45
C GLY A 14 10.20 -9.10 -6.99
N MET A 15 8.89 -9.23 -6.73
CA MET A 15 7.86 -8.27 -7.11
C MET A 15 7.42 -7.45 -5.91
N PHE A 16 7.12 -6.17 -6.11
CA PHE A 16 6.58 -5.32 -5.05
C PHE A 16 5.17 -5.81 -4.64
N PRO A 17 4.89 -6.02 -3.34
CA PRO A 17 3.59 -6.52 -2.89
C PRO A 17 2.56 -5.38 -2.84
N THR A 18 2.08 -4.94 -4.01
CA THR A 18 1.17 -3.79 -4.16
C THR A 18 -0.11 -3.96 -3.36
N ALA A 19 -0.80 -5.11 -3.48
CA ALA A 19 -2.06 -5.37 -2.78
C ALA A 19 -1.88 -5.28 -1.25
N ARG A 20 -0.88 -5.98 -0.71
CA ARG A 20 -0.57 -5.96 0.72
C ARG A 20 -0.20 -4.57 1.23
N SER A 21 0.60 -3.83 0.46
CA SER A 21 1.03 -2.48 0.83
C SER A 21 -0.14 -1.50 0.82
N LEU A 22 -1.02 -1.61 -0.17
CA LEU A 22 -2.26 -0.84 -0.26
C LEU A 22 -3.15 -1.09 0.96
N SER A 23 -3.46 -2.35 1.27
CA SER A 23 -4.30 -2.70 2.42
C SER A 23 -3.70 -2.23 3.75
N TYR A 24 -2.36 -2.36 3.89
CA TYR A 24 -1.66 -1.94 5.11
C TYR A 24 -1.73 -0.42 5.32
N ILE A 25 -1.52 0.38 4.26
CA ILE A 25 -1.54 1.84 4.35
C ILE A 25 -2.98 2.36 4.45
N TRP A 26 -3.93 1.73 3.77
CA TRP A 26 -5.36 2.08 3.83
C TRP A 26 -5.92 1.93 5.25
N GLY A 27 -5.42 0.93 5.98
CA GLY A 27 -5.86 0.62 7.34
C GLY A 27 -6.94 -0.46 7.36
N ASP A 28 -6.69 -1.59 6.71
CA ASP A 28 -7.57 -2.75 6.77
C ASP A 28 -7.80 -3.22 8.24
N PRO A 29 -9.05 -3.27 8.73
CA PRO A 29 -9.36 -3.60 10.11
C PRO A 29 -9.14 -5.09 10.46
N ASP A 30 -9.19 -6.01 9.49
CA ASP A 30 -8.99 -7.45 9.74
C ASP A 30 -7.50 -7.80 9.95
N GLN A 31 -6.58 -6.96 9.47
CA GLN A 31 -5.13 -7.06 9.77
C GLN A 31 -4.72 -6.27 11.03
N GLY A 32 -5.69 -5.75 11.81
CA GLY A 32 -5.50 -4.98 13.05
C GLY A 32 -4.86 -5.73 14.23
N HIS A 33 -4.37 -6.96 14.02
CA HIS A 33 -3.65 -7.76 15.03
C HIS A 33 -2.21 -7.31 15.28
N LEU A 34 -1.66 -6.42 14.46
CA LEU A 34 -0.46 -5.67 14.83
C LEU A 34 -0.91 -4.64 15.86
N ALA A 35 -0.34 -4.66 17.08
CA ALA A 35 -0.70 -3.86 18.25
C ALA A 35 -0.57 -2.32 18.08
N ARG A 36 -0.75 -1.79 16.87
CA ARG A 36 -0.59 -0.40 16.46
C ARG A 36 -1.88 0.05 15.78
N VAL A 37 -2.57 0.99 16.43
CA VAL A 37 -3.68 1.73 15.82
C VAL A 37 -3.10 2.49 14.61
N MET A 38 -3.45 2.06 13.40
CA MET A 38 -3.10 2.80 12.19
C MET A 38 -4.13 3.91 11.95
N PRO A 39 -3.72 5.11 11.54
CA PRO A 39 -4.65 6.14 11.10
C PRO A 39 -5.45 5.62 9.90
N GLN A 40 -6.77 5.80 9.92
CA GLN A 40 -7.60 5.52 8.77
C GLN A 40 -7.44 6.67 7.77
N PHE A 41 -6.60 6.48 6.76
CA PHE A 41 -6.41 7.48 5.71
C PHE A 41 -7.52 7.44 4.65
N GLY A 42 -8.33 6.38 4.64
CA GLY A 42 -9.38 6.18 3.63
C GLY A 42 -10.34 7.35 3.49
N GLY A 43 -10.85 7.90 4.59
CA GLY A 43 -11.80 9.02 4.54
C GLY A 43 -11.19 10.36 4.12
N ALA A 44 -9.93 10.63 4.47
CA ALA A 44 -9.26 11.88 4.16
C ALA A 44 -8.72 11.96 2.73
N MET A 45 -8.58 10.80 2.07
CA MET A 45 -8.00 10.69 0.73
C MET A 45 -9.04 10.35 -0.37
N ALA A 46 -10.29 10.07 0.00
CA ALA A 46 -11.30 9.50 -0.91
C ALA A 46 -11.77 10.41 -2.06
N ASP A 47 -11.42 11.70 -2.08
CA ASP A 47 -11.99 12.66 -3.04
C ASP A 47 -11.30 12.69 -4.42
N ASP A 48 -10.04 12.25 -4.53
CA ASP A 48 -9.27 12.25 -5.79
C ASP A 48 -8.80 10.84 -6.15
N LEU A 49 -9.69 10.07 -6.79
CA LEU A 49 -9.47 8.66 -7.11
C LEU A 49 -8.88 8.50 -8.52
N VAL A 50 -7.94 7.57 -8.64
CA VAL A 50 -7.38 7.09 -9.91
C VAL A 50 -7.52 5.57 -9.99
N PRO A 51 -7.71 5.01 -11.19
CA PRO A 51 -7.67 3.56 -11.36
C PRO A 51 -6.23 3.07 -11.12
N LEU A 52 -6.06 2.18 -10.15
CA LEU A 52 -4.82 1.46 -9.89
C LEU A 52 -5.06 -0.03 -10.16
N GLU A 53 -4.24 -0.64 -11.01
CA GLU A 53 -4.31 -2.09 -11.22
C GLU A 53 -3.63 -2.82 -10.04
N VAL A 54 -4.38 -3.70 -9.39
CA VAL A 54 -3.91 -4.53 -8.28
C VAL A 54 -4.38 -5.95 -8.55
N ASP A 55 -3.44 -6.89 -8.72
CA ASP A 55 -3.71 -8.29 -9.04
C ASP A 55 -4.68 -8.49 -10.23
N GLY A 56 -4.53 -7.64 -11.26
CA GLY A 56 -5.37 -7.65 -12.47
C GLY A 56 -6.74 -6.99 -12.32
N VAL A 57 -7.03 -6.38 -11.17
CA VAL A 57 -8.30 -5.67 -10.89
C VAL A 57 -8.04 -4.17 -10.78
N LEU A 58 -8.78 -3.37 -11.57
CA LEU A 58 -8.75 -1.91 -11.45
C LEU A 58 -9.47 -1.48 -10.17
N THR A 59 -8.71 -1.01 -9.19
CA THR A 59 -9.18 -0.58 -7.88
C THR A 59 -9.17 0.96 -7.81
N PRO A 60 -10.32 1.61 -7.54
CA PRO A 60 -10.37 3.05 -7.35
C PRO A 60 -9.59 3.42 -6.08
N THR A 61 -8.46 4.08 -6.26
CA THR A 61 -7.48 4.36 -5.20
C THR A 61 -7.19 5.85 -5.15
N PRO A 62 -7.09 6.48 -3.97
CA PRO A 62 -6.65 7.87 -3.91
C PRO A 62 -5.33 8.12 -4.59
N ARG A 63 -5.23 9.21 -5.35
CA ARG A 63 -4.02 9.59 -6.09
C ARG A 63 -2.78 9.65 -5.20
N ALA A 64 -2.93 10.21 -3.99
CA ALA A 64 -1.83 10.27 -3.03
C ALA A 64 -1.33 8.88 -2.62
N LEU A 65 -2.24 7.94 -2.37
CA LEU A 65 -1.88 6.56 -2.02
C LEU A 65 -1.26 5.83 -3.21
N ALA A 66 -1.84 5.97 -4.41
CA ALA A 66 -1.27 5.41 -5.63
C ALA A 66 0.16 5.91 -5.89
N ALA A 67 0.43 7.21 -5.65
CA ALA A 67 1.77 7.78 -5.78
C ALA A 67 2.77 7.21 -4.76
N VAL A 68 2.34 6.98 -3.52
CA VAL A 68 3.19 6.33 -2.50
C VAL A 68 3.51 4.89 -2.91
N LEU A 69 2.53 4.14 -3.40
CA LEU A 69 2.74 2.77 -3.86
C LEU A 69 3.72 2.72 -5.04
N ALA A 70 3.54 3.59 -6.04
CA ALA A 70 4.46 3.69 -7.18
C ALA A 70 5.89 4.07 -6.75
N TYR A 71 6.02 4.98 -5.78
CA TYR A 71 7.33 5.34 -5.24
C TYR A 71 7.98 4.16 -4.51
N LEU A 72 7.25 3.46 -3.64
CA LEU A 72 7.76 2.28 -2.93
C LEU A 72 8.19 1.19 -3.90
N GLU A 73 7.41 0.92 -4.94
CA GLU A 73 7.78 0.00 -6.01
C GLU A 73 9.09 0.42 -6.70
N SER A 74 9.26 1.71 -7.00
CA SER A 74 10.43 2.22 -7.72
C SER A 74 11.76 2.12 -6.94
N ILE A 75 11.70 2.02 -5.61
CA ILE A 75 12.89 1.97 -4.75
C ILE A 75 13.28 0.53 -4.34
N GLN A 76 12.57 -0.49 -4.83
CA GLN A 76 12.88 -1.89 -4.53
C GLN A 76 14.24 -2.31 -5.11
N ARG A 77 14.96 -3.17 -4.39
CA ARG A 77 16.33 -3.64 -4.71
C ARG A 77 16.50 -5.15 -4.67
#